data_AF-A0A973G8Z3-F1
#
_entry.id   AF-A0A973G8Z3-F1
#
_cell.length_a   1.000
_cell.length_b   1.000
_cell.length_c   1.000
_cell.angle_alpha   90.00
_cell.angle_beta   90.00
_cell.angle_gamma   90.00
#
_symmetry.space_group_name_H-M   'P 1'
#
loop_
_entity.id
_entity.type
_entity.pdbx_description
1 polymer ?
#
loop_
_entity_poly.entity_id
_entity_poly.type
_entity_poly.pdbx_seq_one_letter_code
_entity_poly.pdbx_strand_id
1 'polypeptide(L)'
;HIDAFRFFTPEAIGRNRLQPTRDTQVALEQPGCLHATMDLVKWSLKLGPTVPGDLLLDCLDLAFDSRRLDMAASPYDVSSLGERAVAIETPEGKAEYVARQRELAERSAPLRALLIDVCDAVLRDDR
;
A
#
# COMPACT_ATOMS: atom_id res chain seq x y z
N HIS A 1 4.45 -9.02 -2.60
CA HIS A 1 3.09 -9.29 -2.07
C HIS A 1 2.46 -10.43 -2.82
N ILE A 2 1.78 -11.34 -2.11
CA ILE A 2 0.98 -12.43 -2.71
C ILE A 2 -0.07 -11.90 -3.68
N ASP A 3 -0.62 -10.71 -3.42
CA ASP A 3 -1.68 -10.12 -4.24
C ASP A 3 -1.23 -9.78 -5.67
N ALA A 4 0.04 -9.43 -5.89
CA ALA A 4 0.62 -9.29 -7.22
C ALA A 4 1.09 -10.64 -7.77
N PHE A 5 1.76 -11.44 -6.92
CA PHE A 5 2.37 -12.70 -7.32
C PHE A 5 1.37 -13.72 -7.89
N ARG A 6 0.13 -13.76 -7.36
CA ARG A 6 -0.93 -14.67 -7.86
C ARG A 6 -1.37 -14.41 -9.31
N PHE A 7 -0.97 -13.29 -9.90
CA PHE A 7 -1.25 -12.94 -11.31
C PHE A 7 -0.07 -13.19 -12.24
N PHE A 8 1.07 -13.69 -11.72
CA PHE A 8 2.22 -14.01 -12.56
C PHE A 8 1.88 -15.17 -13.50
N THR A 9 2.39 -15.11 -14.73
CA THR A 9 2.27 -16.23 -15.67
C THR A 9 3.13 -17.41 -15.18
N PRO A 10 2.82 -18.66 -15.60
CA PRO A 10 3.61 -19.82 -15.22
C PRO A 10 5.13 -19.65 -15.47
N GLU A 11 5.51 -18.97 -16.55
CA GLU A 11 6.90 -18.70 -16.94
C GLU A 11 7.59 -17.65 -16.04
N ALA A 12 6.81 -16.78 -15.39
CA ALA A 12 7.32 -15.73 -14.52
C ALA A 12 7.49 -16.18 -13.06
N ILE A 13 6.71 -17.17 -12.60
CA ILE A 13 6.72 -17.68 -11.22
C ILE A 13 8.15 -18.05 -10.77
N GLY A 14 8.87 -18.84 -11.57
CA GLY A 14 10.22 -19.30 -11.23
C GLY A 14 11.29 -18.20 -11.22
N ARG A 15 10.98 -17.02 -11.78
CA ARG A 15 11.91 -15.87 -11.81
C ARG A 15 11.78 -14.96 -10.58
N ASN A 16 10.71 -15.09 -9.80
CA ASN A 16 10.54 -14.29 -8.61
C ASN A 16 11.44 -14.83 -7.48
N ARG A 17 12.17 -13.94 -6.80
CA ARG A 17 13.10 -14.33 -5.72
C ARG A 17 12.39 -14.98 -4.53
N LEU A 18 11.16 -14.54 -4.26
CA LEU A 18 10.31 -15.06 -3.19
C LEU A 18 9.10 -15.77 -3.81
N GLN A 19 8.60 -16.79 -3.14
CA GLN A 19 7.40 -17.52 -3.56
C GLN A 19 6.29 -17.30 -2.51
N PRO A 20 5.72 -16.08 -2.41
CA PRO A 20 4.75 -15.78 -1.37
C PRO A 20 3.50 -16.64 -1.55
N THR A 21 2.87 -16.97 -0.42
CA THR A 21 1.58 -17.64 -0.31
C THR A 21 0.66 -16.83 0.59
N ARG A 22 -0.63 -17.21 0.72
CA ARG A 22 -1.50 -16.58 1.72
C ARG A 22 -1.02 -16.84 3.14
N ASP A 23 -0.56 -18.06 3.44
CA ASP A 23 -0.06 -18.43 4.76
C ASP A 23 1.20 -17.66 5.16
N THR A 24 2.08 -17.37 4.19
CA THR A 24 3.32 -16.62 4.44
C THR A 24 3.16 -15.11 4.29
N GLN A 25 1.95 -14.62 4.01
CA GLN A 25 1.71 -13.21 3.71
C GLN A 25 2.21 -12.30 4.82
N VAL A 26 1.86 -12.56 6.08
CA VAL A 26 2.26 -11.72 7.22
C VAL A 26 3.79 -11.62 7.35
N ALA A 27 4.51 -12.72 7.12
CA ALA A 27 5.97 -12.76 7.24
C ALA A 27 6.70 -12.06 6.07
N LEU A 28 6.06 -11.99 4.90
CA LEU A 28 6.64 -11.44 3.67
C LEU A 28 6.11 -10.05 3.31
N GLU A 29 5.13 -9.54 4.05
CA GLU A 29 4.57 -8.21 3.87
C GLU A 29 5.64 -7.14 4.16
N GLN A 30 5.61 -6.06 3.39
CA GLN A 30 6.59 -4.98 3.48
C GLN A 30 5.84 -3.67 3.73
N PRO A 31 5.96 -3.05 4.93
CA PRO A 31 5.20 -1.85 5.27
C PRO A 31 5.59 -0.65 4.40
N GLY A 32 6.78 -0.67 3.79
CA GLY A 32 7.22 0.35 2.83
C GLY A 32 6.62 0.22 1.43
N CYS A 33 5.89 -0.85 1.11
CA CYS A 33 5.21 -0.94 -0.17
C CYS A 33 4.03 0.03 -0.20
N LEU A 34 3.86 0.75 -1.32
CA LEU A 34 2.71 1.64 -1.52
C LEU A 34 1.36 0.94 -1.32
N HIS A 35 1.26 -0.36 -1.65
CA HIS A 35 0.02 -1.13 -1.48
C HIS A 35 -0.31 -1.36 -0.01
N ALA A 36 0.70 -1.54 0.85
CA ALA A 36 0.52 -1.64 2.29
C ALA A 36 0.10 -0.29 2.91
N THR A 37 0.36 0.82 2.22
CA THR A 37 -0.17 2.15 2.58
C THR A 37 -1.61 2.30 2.12
N MET A 38 -1.93 1.94 0.87
CA MET A 38 -3.30 1.95 0.36
C MET A 38 -4.24 1.05 1.19
N ASP A 39 -3.73 -0.08 1.67
CA ASP A 39 -4.50 -1.02 2.48
C ASP A 39 -5.05 -0.44 3.79
N LEU A 40 -4.52 0.69 4.28
CA LEU A 40 -5.08 1.35 5.46
C LEU A 40 -6.55 1.74 5.27
N VAL A 41 -6.94 2.19 4.06
CA VAL A 41 -8.35 2.51 3.76
C VAL A 41 -9.22 1.24 3.72
N LYS A 42 -8.66 0.12 3.24
CA LYS A 42 -9.36 -1.17 3.27
C LYS A 42 -9.62 -1.62 4.70
N TRP A 43 -8.63 -1.47 5.58
CA TRP A 43 -8.76 -1.88 6.98
C TRP A 43 -9.68 -0.97 7.76
N SER A 44 -9.62 0.35 7.56
CA SER A 44 -10.55 1.28 8.20
C SER A 44 -12.01 0.99 7.82
N LEU A 45 -12.29 0.72 6.54
CA LEU A 45 -13.62 0.32 6.07
C LEU A 45 -14.08 -1.01 6.64
N LYS A 46 -13.18 -1.99 6.81
CA LYS A 46 -13.52 -3.31 7.39
C LYS A 46 -13.82 -3.24 8.89
N LEU A 47 -13.10 -2.41 9.62
CA LEU A 47 -13.36 -2.14 11.04
C LEU A 47 -14.68 -1.36 11.21
N GLY A 48 -15.10 -0.64 10.18
CA GLY A 48 -16.42 -0.05 10.08
C GLY A 48 -16.64 1.02 11.15
N PRO A 49 -17.72 0.96 11.95
CA PRO A 49 -18.09 2.04 12.86
C PRO A 49 -17.13 2.23 14.04
N THR A 50 -16.17 1.33 14.26
CA THR A 50 -15.17 1.46 15.33
C THR A 50 -14.07 2.46 14.98
N VAL A 51 -13.88 2.77 13.70
CA VAL A 51 -12.87 3.73 13.23
C VAL A 51 -13.48 5.14 13.17
N PRO A 52 -12.86 6.14 13.81
CA PRO A 52 -13.30 7.54 13.68
C PRO A 52 -13.32 7.99 12.21
N GLY A 53 -14.35 8.77 11.84
CA GLY A 53 -14.53 9.24 10.46
C GLY A 53 -13.32 10.01 9.92
N ASP A 54 -12.70 10.86 10.73
CA ASP A 54 -11.52 11.63 10.35
C ASP A 54 -10.33 10.71 10.03
N LEU A 55 -10.12 9.65 10.82
CA LEU A 55 -9.06 8.67 10.57
C LEU A 55 -9.30 7.88 9.26
N LEU A 56 -10.57 7.55 8.95
CA LEU A 56 -10.93 6.94 7.67
C LEU A 56 -10.60 7.89 6.51
N LEU A 57 -10.93 9.18 6.63
CA LEU A 57 -10.66 10.19 5.61
C LEU A 57 -9.15 10.38 5.41
N ASP A 58 -8.36 10.45 6.48
CA ASP A 58 -6.90 10.53 6.40
C ASP A 58 -6.29 9.32 5.67
N CYS A 59 -6.81 8.10 5.95
CA CYS A 59 -6.40 6.89 5.25
C CYS A 59 -6.79 6.92 3.76
N LEU A 60 -7.96 7.49 3.43
CA LEU A 60 -8.45 7.62 2.06
C LEU A 60 -7.59 8.63 1.26
N ASP A 61 -7.28 9.78 1.84
CA ASP A 61 -6.43 10.79 1.21
C ASP A 61 -5.04 10.23 0.91
N LEU A 62 -4.45 9.51 1.87
CA LEU A 62 -3.16 8.84 1.65
C LEU A 62 -3.24 7.71 0.61
N ALA A 63 -4.37 7.01 0.52
CA ALA A 63 -4.60 6.00 -0.52
C ALA A 63 -4.67 6.64 -1.92
N PHE A 64 -5.25 7.84 -2.05
CA PHE A 64 -5.24 8.58 -3.31
C PHE A 64 -3.82 8.99 -3.71
N ASP A 65 -3.02 9.55 -2.81
CA ASP A 65 -1.62 9.90 -3.10
C ASP A 65 -0.80 8.68 -3.51
N SER A 66 -1.00 7.55 -2.82
CA SER A 66 -0.37 6.29 -3.17
C SER A 66 -0.80 5.78 -4.54
N ARG A 67 -2.08 5.91 -4.88
CA ARG A 67 -2.61 5.55 -6.21
C ARG A 67 -2.03 6.43 -7.31
N ARG A 68 -1.85 7.72 -7.08
CA ARG A 68 -1.21 8.62 -8.06
C ARG A 68 0.21 8.16 -8.38
N LEU A 69 1.01 7.83 -7.36
CA LEU A 69 2.35 7.29 -7.56
C LEU A 69 2.34 5.93 -8.27
N ASP A 70 1.43 5.02 -7.90
CA ASP A 70 1.24 3.71 -8.54
C ASP A 70 0.92 3.84 -10.04
N MET A 71 -0.01 4.72 -10.39
CA MET A 71 -0.37 5.01 -11.79
C MET A 71 0.79 5.65 -12.55
N ALA A 72 1.46 6.62 -11.94
CA ALA A 72 2.59 7.32 -12.56
C ALA A 72 3.78 6.38 -12.85
N ALA A 73 3.98 5.34 -12.04
CA ALA A 73 5.02 4.33 -12.24
C ALA A 73 4.58 3.13 -13.10
N SER A 74 3.33 3.12 -13.56
CA SER A 74 2.77 2.05 -14.38
C SER A 74 3.26 2.13 -15.84
N PRO A 75 3.12 1.06 -16.65
CA PRO A 75 3.49 1.09 -18.06
C PRO A 75 2.49 1.84 -18.94
N TYR A 76 1.42 2.41 -18.37
CA TYR A 76 0.35 3.08 -19.12
C TYR A 76 0.55 4.59 -19.15
N ASP A 77 0.20 5.21 -20.28
CA ASP A 77 0.09 6.67 -20.36
C ASP A 77 -1.15 7.15 -19.62
N VAL A 78 -0.92 7.75 -18.46
CA VAL A 78 -1.95 8.34 -17.57
C VAL A 78 -1.93 9.87 -17.61
N SER A 79 -1.28 10.48 -18.59
CA SER A 79 -1.20 11.94 -18.73
C SER A 79 -2.58 12.60 -18.87
N SER A 80 -3.55 11.89 -19.46
CA SER A 80 -4.95 12.34 -19.54
C SER A 80 -5.63 12.50 -18.18
N LEU A 81 -5.09 11.87 -17.12
CA LEU A 81 -5.54 12.00 -15.73
C LEU A 81 -4.73 13.06 -14.96
N GLY A 82 -3.80 13.76 -15.61
CA GLY A 82 -2.96 14.79 -15.00
C GLY A 82 -1.67 14.27 -14.34
N GLU A 83 -1.38 12.97 -14.46
CA GLU A 83 -0.19 12.36 -13.86
C GLU A 83 0.98 12.31 -14.86
N ARG A 84 2.16 12.73 -14.42
CA ARG A 84 3.39 12.58 -15.21
C ARG A 84 4.04 11.24 -14.89
N ALA A 85 4.48 10.55 -15.93
CA ALA A 85 5.15 9.25 -15.79
C ALA A 85 6.43 9.38 -14.95
N VAL A 86 6.61 8.43 -14.03
CA VAL A 86 7.85 8.17 -13.31
C VAL A 86 8.54 7.03 -14.04
N ALA A 87 9.60 7.35 -14.79
CA ALA A 87 10.34 6.39 -15.62
C ALA A 87 11.21 5.44 -14.76
N ILE A 88 10.57 4.49 -14.06
CA ILE A 88 11.20 3.57 -13.10
C ILE A 88 12.28 2.66 -13.69
N GLU A 89 12.33 2.52 -15.01
CA GLU A 89 13.37 1.81 -15.75
C GLU A 89 14.70 2.57 -15.76
N THR A 90 14.67 3.89 -15.55
CA THR A 90 15.86 4.73 -15.44
C THR A 90 16.37 4.79 -14.00
N PRO A 91 17.69 4.96 -13.77
CA PRO A 91 18.22 5.17 -12.42
C PRO A 91 17.57 6.36 -11.70
N GLU A 92 17.33 7.46 -12.41
CA GLU A 92 16.77 8.70 -11.87
C GLU A 92 15.30 8.52 -11.48
N GLY A 93 14.48 7.95 -12.38
CA GLY A 93 13.07 7.69 -12.09
C GLY A 93 12.88 6.63 -11.01
N LYS A 94 13.77 5.62 -10.93
CA LYS A 94 13.79 4.68 -9.81
C LYS A 94 14.10 5.37 -8.48
N ALA A 95 15.06 6.31 -8.46
CA ALA A 95 15.39 7.08 -7.26
C ALA A 95 14.21 7.97 -6.83
N GLU A 96 13.55 8.65 -7.77
CA GLU A 96 12.33 9.43 -7.51
C GLU A 96 11.23 8.55 -6.91
N TYR A 97 10.93 7.41 -7.54
CA TYR A 97 9.91 6.49 -7.07
C TYR A 97 10.17 6.01 -5.64
N VAL A 98 11.41 5.61 -5.34
CA VAL A 98 11.80 5.16 -4.00
C VAL A 98 11.68 6.28 -2.97
N ALA A 99 12.05 7.51 -3.33
CA ALA A 99 11.92 8.67 -2.43
C ALA A 99 10.45 8.96 -2.11
N ARG A 100 9.59 9.02 -3.12
CA ARG A 100 8.14 9.25 -2.95
C ARG A 100 7.46 8.10 -2.20
N GLN A 101 7.87 6.87 -2.45
CA GLN A 101 7.36 5.70 -1.71
C GLN A 101 7.77 5.74 -0.23
N ARG A 102 8.98 6.21 0.11
CA ARG A 102 9.37 6.43 1.52
C ARG A 102 8.51 7.49 2.20
N GLU A 103 8.27 8.61 1.53
CA GLU A 103 7.43 9.68 2.08
C GLU A 103 6.01 9.17 2.39
N LEU A 104 5.41 8.40 1.48
CA LEU A 104 4.12 7.76 1.72
C LEU A 104 4.16 6.78 2.89
N ALA A 105 5.22 5.97 3.00
CA ALA A 105 5.39 5.03 4.11
C ALA A 105 5.52 5.77 5.45
N GLU A 106 6.27 6.87 5.51
CA GLU A 106 6.43 7.73 6.70
C GLU A 106 5.09 8.35 7.10
N ARG A 107 4.32 8.88 6.15
CA ARG A 107 2.96 9.40 6.38
C ARG A 107 1.97 8.31 6.82
N SER A 108 2.17 7.06 6.38
CA SER A 108 1.31 5.92 6.74
C SER A 108 1.53 5.43 8.17
N ALA A 109 2.73 5.62 8.71
CA ALA A 109 3.13 5.09 10.02
C ALA A 109 2.21 5.55 11.17
N PRO A 110 1.90 6.85 11.34
CA PRO A 110 0.99 7.28 12.41
C PRO A 110 -0.43 6.77 12.20
N LEU A 111 -0.95 6.75 10.96
CA LEU A 111 -2.30 6.26 10.67
C LEU A 111 -2.43 4.76 10.98
N ARG A 112 -1.39 3.98 10.68
CA ARG A 112 -1.31 2.56 11.03
C ARG A 112 -1.34 2.36 12.55
N ALA A 113 -0.59 3.15 13.30
CA ALA A 113 -0.60 3.09 14.76
C ALA A 113 -2.01 3.37 15.33
N LEU A 114 -2.67 4.41 14.82
CA LEU A 114 -4.04 4.74 15.23
C LEU A 114 -5.05 3.62 14.93
N LEU A 115 -4.94 2.96 13.77
CA LEU A 115 -5.80 1.82 13.45
C LEU A 115 -5.52 0.61 14.36
N ILE A 116 -4.27 0.41 14.79
CA ILE A 116 -3.93 -0.62 15.78
C ILE A 116 -4.55 -0.27 17.13
N ASP A 117 -4.47 0.99 17.56
CA ASP A 117 -5.08 1.45 18.81
C ASP A 117 -6.61 1.25 18.83
N VAL A 118 -7.28 1.47 17.69
CA VAL A 118 -8.71 1.15 17.53
C VAL A 118 -8.97 -0.33 17.74
N CYS A 119 -8.18 -1.21 17.11
CA CYS A 119 -8.31 -2.66 17.30
C CYS A 119 -8.10 -3.06 18.77
N ASP A 120 -7.07 -2.49 19.40
CA ASP A 120 -6.71 -2.73 20.78
C ASP A 120 -7.82 -2.33 21.76
N ALA A 121 -8.49 -1.20 21.52
CA ALA A 121 -9.62 -0.75 22.32
C ALA A 121 -10.79 -1.75 22.24
N VAL A 122 -11.17 -2.17 21.03
CA VAL A 122 -12.25 -3.13 20.82
C VAL A 122 -11.95 -4.48 21.47
N LEU A 123 -10.71 -4.98 21.33
CA LEU A 123 -10.31 -6.26 21.93
C LEU A 123 -10.21 -6.23 23.46
N ARG A 124 -10.06 -5.05 24.07
CA ARG A 124 -10.07 -4.88 25.54
C ARG A 124 -11.50 -4.85 26.09
N ASP A 125 -12.45 -4.27 25.35
CA ASP A 125 -13.86 -4.20 25.75
C ASP A 125 -14.58 -5.57 25.66
N ASP A 126 -14.03 -6.52 24.88
CA ASP A 126 -14.52 -7.90 24.76
C ASP A 126 -14.00 -8.85 25.86
N ARG A 127 -13.19 -8.37 26.82
CA ARG A 127 -12.63 -9.16 27.94
C ARG A 127 -13.24 -8.79 29.29
#